data_AF-A0A1Q9MQI0-F1
#
_entry.id   AF-A0A1Q9MQI0-F1
#
_cell.length_a   1.000
_cell.length_b   1.000
_cell.length_c   1.000
_cell.angle_alpha   90.00
_cell.angle_beta   90.00
_cell.angle_gamma   90.00
#
_symmetry.space_group_name_H-M   'P 1'
#
loop_
_entity.id
_entity.type
_entity.pdbx_description
1 polymer ?
#
loop_
_entity_poly.entity_id
_entity_poly.type
_entity_poly.pdbx_seq_one_letter_code
_entity_poly.pdbx_strand_id
1 'polypeptide(L)'
;MTDLFERSNLDLGTILRDSNQLVFLAGAGISMDSPSSLPSARQMMSALVEYGAPARVKDTILKISALRYEYLIEMFRTYYDPELKLMNFFELATSPNPIHY
;
A
#
# COMPACT_ATOMS: atom_id res chain seq x y z
N MET A 1 24.64 11.58 5.66
CA MET A 1 23.93 10.31 5.37
C MET A 1 24.44 9.90 4.00
N THR A 2 25.44 9.02 3.97
CA THR A 2 26.05 8.51 2.74
C THR A 2 24.98 7.75 1.96
N ASP A 3 24.84 8.02 0.66
CA ASP A 3 23.93 7.26 -0.20
C ASP A 3 24.27 5.78 -0.07
N LEU A 4 23.37 5.02 0.56
CA LEU A 4 23.53 3.59 0.85
C LEU A 4 23.40 2.72 -0.42
N PHE A 5 23.18 3.34 -1.57
CA PHE A 5 22.89 2.68 -2.83
C PHE A 5 23.68 3.33 -3.95
N GLU A 6 24.53 2.54 -4.61
CA GLU A 6 25.15 2.94 -5.87
C GLU A 6 24.12 2.85 -6.99
N ARG A 7 24.07 3.86 -7.86
CA ARG A 7 23.24 3.81 -9.06
C ARG A 7 23.79 2.73 -9.99
N SER A 8 22.94 1.80 -10.39
CA SER A 8 23.32 0.80 -11.38
C SER A 8 23.46 1.45 -12.76
N ASN A 9 24.42 0.99 -13.56
CA ASN A 9 24.57 1.34 -14.97
C ASN A 9 23.72 0.45 -15.90
N LEU A 10 22.77 -0.30 -15.36
CA LEU A 10 21.90 -1.18 -16.13
C LEU A 10 20.89 -0.38 -16.95
N ASP A 11 20.73 -0.76 -18.22
CA ASP A 11 19.70 -0.24 -19.10
C ASP A 11 18.47 -1.16 -19.09
N LEU A 12 17.33 -0.63 -18.66
CA LEU A 12 16.06 -1.35 -18.64
C LEU A 12 15.64 -1.80 -20.04
N GLY A 13 15.90 -0.98 -21.06
CA GLY A 13 15.54 -1.31 -22.44
C GLY A 13 16.26 -2.55 -22.96
N THR A 14 17.50 -2.78 -22.53
CA THR A 14 18.31 -3.95 -22.83
C THR A 14 17.84 -5.16 -22.05
N ILE A 15 17.63 -5.01 -20.73
CA ILE A 15 17.15 -6.10 -19.86
C ILE A 15 15.80 -6.65 -20.33
N LEU A 16 14.87 -5.77 -20.69
CA LEU A 16 13.52 -6.15 -21.13
C LEU A 16 13.47 -6.76 -22.53
N ARG A 17 14.49 -6.52 -23.37
CA ARG A 17 14.58 -7.08 -24.73
C ARG A 17 15.34 -8.39 -24.79
N ASP A 18 16.08 -8.71 -23.73
CA ASP A 18 16.78 -9.99 -23.65
C ASP A 18 15.77 -11.13 -23.49
N SER A 19 16.08 -12.30 -24.04
CA SER A 19 15.18 -13.47 -24.03
C SER A 19 15.13 -14.20 -22.68
N ASN A 20 15.55 -13.55 -21.60
CA ASN A 20 15.60 -14.12 -20.26
C ASN A 20 14.23 -14.08 -19.59
N GLN A 21 13.96 -15.07 -18.74
CA GLN A 21 12.82 -15.01 -17.84
C GLN A 21 13.08 -13.99 -16.74
N LEU A 22 12.18 -13.00 -16.62
CA LEU A 22 12.27 -11.94 -15.63
C LEU A 22 11.29 -12.20 -14.48
N VAL A 23 11.74 -11.92 -13.26
CA VAL A 23 10.88 -11.92 -12.06
C VAL A 23 10.85 -10.51 -11.52
N PHE A 24 9.64 -9.99 -11.33
CA PHE A 24 9.42 -8.65 -10.77
C PHE A 24 8.98 -8.77 -9.32
N LEU A 25 9.65 -8.00 -8.44
CA LEU A 25 9.17 -7.76 -7.08
C LEU A 25 8.30 -6.52 -7.09
N ALA A 26 6.98 -6.70 -7.03
CA ALA A 26 6.03 -5.61 -6.97
C ALA A 26 5.50 -5.43 -5.54
N GLY A 27 5.41 -4.18 -5.09
CA GLY A 27 4.74 -3.81 -3.84
C GLY A 27 3.35 -3.24 -4.10
N ALA A 28 2.53 -3.08 -3.06
CA ALA A 28 1.14 -2.60 -3.16
C ALA A 28 0.95 -1.26 -3.92
N GLY A 29 2.03 -0.46 -4.06
CA GLY A 29 2.00 0.77 -4.85
C GLY A 29 1.61 0.58 -6.32
N ILE A 30 1.87 -0.60 -6.92
CA ILE A 30 1.47 -0.89 -8.31
C ILE A 30 -0.06 -0.94 -8.50
N SER A 31 -0.82 -1.03 -7.40
CA SER A 31 -2.28 -1.16 -7.42
C SER A 31 -3.00 0.17 -7.18
N MET A 32 -2.27 1.28 -6.96
CA MET A 32 -2.86 2.58 -6.65
C MET A 32 -3.48 3.28 -7.87
N ASP A 33 -2.92 3.03 -9.05
CA ASP A 33 -3.43 3.58 -10.30
C ASP A 33 -4.48 2.65 -10.92
N SER A 34 -5.14 3.15 -11.98
CA SER A 34 -6.07 2.35 -12.79
C SER A 34 -5.38 1.06 -13.29
N PRO A 35 -6.08 -0.09 -13.32
CA PRO A 35 -7.52 -0.25 -13.13
C PRO A 35 -7.97 -0.58 -11.70
N SER A 36 -7.08 -1.04 -10.83
CA SER A 36 -7.45 -1.45 -9.48
C SER A 36 -7.77 -0.26 -8.56
N SER A 37 -7.10 0.89 -8.76
CA SER A 37 -7.36 2.15 -8.05
C SER A 37 -7.45 2.01 -6.52
N LEU A 38 -6.64 1.12 -5.94
CA LEU A 38 -6.69 0.80 -4.52
C LEU A 38 -6.06 1.92 -3.68
N PRO A 39 -6.60 2.20 -2.48
CA PRO A 39 -6.02 3.19 -1.60
C PRO A 39 -4.64 2.75 -1.13
N SER A 40 -3.72 3.70 -1.03
CA SER A 40 -2.46 3.50 -0.30
C SER A 40 -2.73 3.20 1.18
N ALA A 41 -1.74 2.56 1.82
CA ALA A 41 -1.74 2.36 3.27
C ALA A 41 -2.00 3.66 4.05
N ARG A 42 -1.47 4.80 3.59
CA ARG A 42 -1.69 6.11 4.21
C ARG A 42 -3.13 6.61 4.05
N GLN A 43 -3.73 6.43 2.88
CA GLN A 43 -5.13 6.79 2.64
C GLN A 43 -6.06 5.93 3.51
N MET A 44 -5.79 4.63 3.63
CA MET A 44 -6.54 3.76 4.53
C MET A 44 -6.42 4.17 6.00
N MET A 45 -5.20 4.40 6.49
CA MET A 45 -5.00 4.87 7.88
C MET A 45 -5.76 6.17 8.13
N SER A 46 -5.70 7.11 7.19
CA SER A 46 -6.40 8.39 7.31
C SER A 46 -7.91 8.18 7.41
N ALA A 47 -8.48 7.33 6.57
CA ALA A 47 -9.91 6.99 6.62
C ALA A 47 -10.29 6.32 7.94
N LEU A 48 -9.51 5.35 8.43
CA LEU A 48 -9.79 4.68 9.70
C LEU A 48 -9.79 5.65 10.88
N VAL A 49 -8.85 6.59 10.92
CA VAL A 49 -8.82 7.62 11.96
C VAL A 49 -9.98 8.61 11.79
N GLU A 50 -10.24 9.05 10.57
CA GLU A 50 -11.27 10.05 10.27
C GLU A 50 -12.68 9.55 10.59
N TYR A 51 -12.96 8.26 10.35
CA TYR A 51 -14.28 7.67 10.58
C TYR A 51 -14.38 6.88 11.89
N GLY A 52 -13.27 6.38 12.43
CA GLY A 52 -13.24 5.53 13.62
C GLY A 52 -12.87 6.24 14.92
N ALA A 53 -12.20 7.40 14.87
CA ALA A 53 -11.72 8.08 16.07
C ALA A 53 -12.59 9.30 16.48
N PRO A 54 -12.71 9.60 17.78
CA PRO A 54 -13.36 10.82 18.25
C PRO A 54 -12.71 12.09 17.67
N ALA A 55 -13.51 13.08 17.28
CA ALA A 55 -13.03 14.31 16.62
C ALA A 55 -11.87 14.99 17.37
N ARG A 56 -11.91 15.02 18.71
CA ARG A 56 -10.89 15.64 19.56
C ARG A 56 -9.49 15.02 19.48
N VAL A 57 -9.35 13.80 18.93
CA VAL A 57 -8.07 13.07 18.85
C VAL A 57 -7.57 12.82 17.43
N LYS A 58 -8.38 13.10 16.39
CA LYS A 58 -8.05 12.78 14.99
C LYS A 58 -6.71 13.39 14.55
N ASP A 59 -6.58 14.71 14.71
CA ASP A 59 -5.37 15.44 14.35
C ASP A 59 -4.14 14.94 15.10
N THR A 60 -4.31 14.57 16.37
CA THR A 60 -3.22 14.04 17.20
C THR A 60 -2.73 12.71 16.64
N ILE A 61 -3.63 11.80 16.27
CA ILE A 61 -3.28 10.49 15.72
C ILE A 61 -2.62 10.64 14.34
N LEU A 62 -3.19 11.48 13.45
CA LEU A 62 -2.66 11.68 12.09
C LEU A 62 -1.28 12.35 12.05
N LYS A 63 -0.88 13.06 13.12
CA LYS A 63 0.44 13.70 13.24
C LYS A 63 1.53 12.79 13.79
N ILE A 64 1.20 11.56 14.22
CA ILE A 64 2.20 10.60 14.71
C ILE A 64 3.05 10.12 13.53
N SER A 65 4.26 10.67 13.39
CA SER A 65 5.17 10.33 12.28
C SER A 65 5.61 8.87 12.25
N ALA A 66 5.64 8.22 13.41
CA ALA A 66 6.00 6.82 13.57
C ALA A 66 4.80 5.85 13.47
N LEU A 67 3.58 6.35 13.20
CA LEU A 67 2.41 5.50 13.09
C LEU A 67 2.50 4.67 11.81
N ARG A 68 2.66 3.35 12.01
CA ARG A 68 2.69 2.38 10.93
C ARG A 68 1.30 1.81 10.68
N TYR A 69 1.05 1.49 9.41
CA TYR A 69 -0.21 0.89 8.96
C TYR A 69 -0.54 -0.39 9.72
N GLU A 70 0.45 -1.25 9.90
CA GLU A 70 0.30 -2.56 10.52
C GLU A 70 -0.20 -2.43 11.97
N TYR A 71 0.31 -1.45 12.73
CA TYR A 71 -0.13 -1.22 14.12
C TYR A 71 -1.55 -0.71 14.20
N LEU A 72 -1.94 0.22 13.31
CA LEU A 72 -3.30 0.75 13.31
C LEU A 72 -4.31 -0.34 12.92
N ILE A 73 -3.97 -1.16 11.93
CA ILE A 73 -4.81 -2.28 11.48
C ILE A 73 -4.91 -3.36 12.55
N GLU A 74 -3.83 -3.69 13.25
CA GLU A 74 -3.84 -4.64 14.36
C GLU A 74 -4.76 -4.17 15.49
N MET A 75 -4.69 -2.88 15.84
CA MET A 75 -5.62 -2.27 16.80
C MET A 75 -7.05 -2.32 16.29
N PHE A 76 -7.28 -1.96 15.03
CA PHE A 76 -8.60 -2.00 14.41
C PHE A 76 -9.18 -3.42 14.44
N ARG A 77 -8.38 -4.42 14.08
CA ARG A 77 -8.75 -5.83 14.14
C ARG A 77 -9.12 -6.25 15.56
N THR A 78 -8.25 -5.93 16.52
CA THR A 78 -8.43 -6.35 17.91
C THR A 78 -9.72 -5.81 18.53
N TYR A 79 -10.09 -4.56 18.21
CA TYR A 79 -11.16 -3.86 18.91
C TYR A 79 -12.46 -3.66 18.12
N TYR A 80 -12.40 -3.68 16.77
CA TYR A 80 -13.55 -3.32 15.92
C TYR A 80 -13.88 -4.38 14.87
N ASP A 81 -12.88 -5.02 14.27
CA ASP A 81 -13.05 -5.97 13.18
C ASP A 81 -12.18 -7.23 13.35
N PRO A 82 -12.53 -8.13 14.30
CA PRO A 82 -11.69 -9.30 14.65
C PRO A 82 -11.38 -10.24 13.48
N GLU A 83 -12.30 -10.31 12.53
CA GLU A 83 -12.21 -11.13 11.32
C GLU A 83 -11.55 -10.39 10.14
N LEU A 84 -11.19 -9.11 10.34
CA LEU A 84 -10.53 -8.26 9.35
C LEU A 84 -11.32 -8.14 8.02
N LYS A 85 -12.66 -8.10 8.12
CA LYS A 85 -13.59 -7.95 6.99
C LYS A 85 -13.37 -6.68 6.17
N LEU A 86 -12.78 -5.64 6.76
CA LEU A 86 -12.36 -4.44 6.05
C LEU A 86 -11.51 -4.78 4.81
N MET A 87 -10.69 -5.83 4.88
CA MET A 87 -9.80 -6.21 3.78
C MET A 87 -10.57 -6.79 2.58
N ASN A 88 -11.80 -7.25 2.77
CA ASN A 88 -12.68 -7.69 1.67
C ASN A 88 -12.97 -6.53 0.69
N PHE A 89 -12.77 -5.27 1.12
CA PHE A 89 -12.82 -4.12 0.23
C PHE A 89 -11.88 -4.27 -0.97
N PHE A 90 -10.71 -4.88 -0.79
CA PHE A 90 -9.75 -5.07 -1.88
C PHE A 90 -10.24 -6.08 -2.92
N GLU A 91 -11.09 -7.02 -2.54
CA GLU A 91 -11.68 -8.01 -3.44
C GLU A 91 -12.72 -7.38 -4.39
N LEU A 92 -13.21 -6.17 -4.09
CA LEU A 92 -14.10 -5.42 -4.98
C LEU A 92 -13.39 -4.97 -6.26
N ALA A 93 -12.05 -4.89 -6.26
CA ALA A 93 -11.26 -4.61 -7.45
C ALA A 93 -11.19 -5.84 -8.36
N THR A 94 -12.20 -5.99 -9.21
CA THR A 94 -12.35 -7.14 -10.12
C THR A 94 -11.73 -6.93 -11.49
N SER A 95 -11.31 -5.71 -11.82
CA SER A 95 -10.65 -5.38 -13.09
C SER A 95 -9.14 -5.54 -12.95
N PRO A 96 -8.54 -6.63 -13.45
CA PRO A 96 -7.10 -6.83 -13.36
C PRO A 96 -6.35 -5.80 -14.21
N ASN A 97 -5.13 -5.43 -13.78
CA ASN A 97 -4.25 -4.63 -14.61
C ASN A 97 -3.93 -5.39 -15.91
N PRO A 98 -4.25 -4.85 -17.10
CA PRO A 98 -3.95 -5.50 -18.38
C PRO A 98 -2.45 -5.78 -18.57
N ILE A 99 -1.58 -5.06 -17.85
CA ILE A 99 -0.12 -5.24 -17.90
C ILE A 99 0.32 -6.56 -17.22
N HIS A 100 -0.53 -7.17 -16.38
CA HIS A 100 -0.23 -8.42 -15.67
C HIS A 100 -0.78 -9.69 -16.36
N TYR A 101 -1.34 -9.58 -17.57
CA TYR A 101 -1.89 -10.70 -18.36
C TYR A 101 -1.17 -10.88 -19.69
#